data_AF-A0A319CSQ9-F1
#
_entry.id   AF-A0A319CSQ9-F1
#
_cell.length_a   1.000
_cell.length_b   1.000
_cell.length_c   1.000
_cell.angle_alpha   90.00
_cell.angle_beta   90.00
_cell.angle_gamma   90.00
#
_symmetry.space_group_name_H-M   'P 1'
#
loop_
_entity.id
_entity.type
_entity.pdbx_description
1 polymer ?
#
loop_
_entity_poly.entity_id
_entity_poly.type
_entity_poly.pdbx_seq_one_letter_code
_entity_poly.pdbx_strand_id
1 'polypeptide(L)'
;QLLTGATGSLGSHIAAQLSLLPNVHKIYCLIRATSPIDAYTRLHASLQHRRLYSNLSPSQKSKLIALPSPTLNHPTLSLPSAIYTTLLTETTDIIHSAWSVNFNLHLTSLAQENLPGLSNLLTLALTSHRPTPPSFNFCSSVSAVVNTPESISPIPESLPASLSAAQSMGYAQSKLVAEHITANAAAASSSPTFPARILRIGQVIGDTTHGIWNPSEAIPLIFQSATTVGALPKLDESPRWLPVDVVARAVVDISLADHNPSHPPAPSNLPEPTPNPQTREDPEKQLGNVYNIVNPTPFHWTTDLLPQLRAAGLDFEALEPKDWVARLRSVDDPVRNPPVKLAEFFREKYAGEKGFRSLVYETGRARAVVGALGEVEGLEEGLVGRMVGWFKGVGWKA
;
A
#
# COMPACT_ATOMS: atom_id res chain seq x y z
N GLN A 1 5.55 12.04 -14.49
CA GLN A 1 5.02 11.52 -13.21
C GLN A 1 5.61 12.25 -12.02
N LEU A 2 4.81 12.52 -11.00
CA LEU A 2 5.25 12.92 -9.66
C LEU A 2 4.95 11.77 -8.69
N LEU A 3 5.93 11.34 -7.91
CA LEU A 3 5.81 10.22 -6.97
C LEU A 3 6.30 10.64 -5.58
N THR A 4 5.47 10.39 -4.56
CA THR A 4 5.92 10.46 -3.17
C THR A 4 6.16 9.05 -2.61
N GLY A 5 7.09 8.92 -1.67
CA GLY A 5 7.33 7.64 -0.98
C GLY A 5 8.24 6.69 -1.76
N ALA A 6 8.98 7.19 -2.75
CA ALA A 6 9.89 6.40 -3.59
C ALA A 6 11.03 5.70 -2.81
N THR A 7 11.31 6.10 -1.56
CA THR A 7 12.27 5.42 -0.68
C THR A 7 11.65 4.26 0.11
N GLY A 8 10.31 4.14 0.14
CA GLY A 8 9.60 3.02 0.77
C GLY A 8 9.52 1.80 -0.13
N SER A 9 9.00 0.68 0.41
CA SER A 9 8.89 -0.58 -0.34
C SER A 9 8.10 -0.41 -1.63
N LEU A 10 6.80 -0.13 -1.52
CA LEU A 10 5.93 0.04 -2.70
C LEU A 10 6.41 1.14 -3.64
N GLY A 11 6.74 2.33 -3.13
CA GLY A 11 7.17 3.45 -3.96
C GLY A 11 8.43 3.19 -4.79
N SER A 12 9.39 2.42 -4.27
CA SER A 12 10.59 2.05 -5.02
C SER A 12 10.28 1.13 -6.21
N HIS A 13 9.37 0.16 -6.03
CA HIS A 13 8.89 -0.71 -7.11
C HIS A 13 8.07 0.08 -8.14
N ILE A 14 7.21 1.02 -7.71
CA ILE A 14 6.50 1.93 -8.61
C ILE A 14 7.49 2.75 -9.45
N ALA A 15 8.50 3.36 -8.83
CA ALA A 15 9.52 4.14 -9.53
C ALA A 15 10.28 3.31 -10.56
N ALA A 16 10.70 2.10 -10.18
CA ALA A 16 11.39 1.17 -11.07
C ALA A 16 10.51 0.80 -12.27
N GLN A 17 9.26 0.40 -12.05
CA GLN A 17 8.35 0.01 -13.14
C GLN A 17 7.98 1.17 -14.07
N LEU A 18 7.72 2.37 -13.53
CA LEU A 18 7.50 3.57 -14.35
C LEU A 18 8.71 3.87 -15.24
N SER A 19 9.93 3.64 -14.75
CA SER A 19 11.15 3.91 -15.53
C SER A 19 11.27 3.01 -16.77
N LEU A 20 10.70 1.81 -16.72
CA LEU A 20 10.69 0.86 -17.83
C LEU A 20 9.76 1.32 -18.98
N LEU A 21 8.76 2.14 -18.68
CA LEU A 21 7.74 2.54 -19.66
C LEU A 21 8.29 3.56 -20.68
N PRO A 22 8.17 3.33 -21.99
CA PRO A 22 8.75 4.21 -23.01
C PRO A 22 8.08 5.59 -23.07
N ASN A 23 6.80 5.68 -22.75
CA ASN A 23 6.02 6.93 -22.71
C ASN A 23 6.27 7.76 -21.43
N VAL A 24 6.95 7.20 -20.42
CA VAL A 24 7.35 7.94 -19.22
C VAL A 24 8.73 8.56 -19.45
N HIS A 25 8.77 9.88 -19.48
CA HIS A 25 9.99 10.66 -19.76
C HIS A 25 10.72 11.11 -18.48
N LYS A 26 9.96 11.48 -17.44
CA LYS A 26 10.49 11.94 -16.15
C LYS A 26 9.63 11.45 -15.00
N ILE A 27 10.30 11.05 -13.91
CA ILE A 27 9.72 10.60 -12.65
C ILE A 27 10.31 11.46 -11.55
N TYR A 28 9.59 12.50 -11.17
CA TYR A 28 9.95 13.36 -10.06
C TYR A 28 9.62 12.66 -8.74
N CYS A 29 10.64 12.26 -7.99
CA CYS A 29 10.49 11.61 -6.69
C CYS A 29 10.68 12.65 -5.58
N LEU A 30 9.63 12.99 -4.84
CA LEU A 30 9.75 13.85 -3.67
C LEU A 30 10.32 13.04 -2.50
N ILE A 31 11.52 13.41 -2.07
CA ILE A 31 12.26 12.73 -0.99
C ILE A 31 12.37 13.66 0.21
N ARG A 32 12.05 13.15 1.41
CA ARG A 32 12.23 13.87 2.69
C ARG A 32 13.70 14.14 2.99
N ALA A 33 14.32 15.09 2.29
CA ALA A 33 15.75 15.37 2.31
C ALA A 33 15.96 16.88 2.23
N THR A 34 17.08 17.36 2.77
CA THR A 34 17.42 18.80 2.80
C THR A 34 18.32 19.24 1.65
N SER A 35 18.90 18.30 0.90
CA SER A 35 19.76 18.59 -0.25
C SER A 35 19.53 17.61 -1.41
N PRO A 36 19.85 17.99 -2.66
CA PRO A 36 19.76 17.09 -3.80
C PRO A 36 20.61 15.82 -3.66
N ILE A 37 21.80 15.93 -3.07
CA ILE A 37 22.72 14.79 -2.87
C ILE A 37 22.10 13.78 -1.90
N ASP A 38 21.53 14.24 -0.78
CA ASP A 38 20.83 13.37 0.18
C ASP A 38 19.60 12.71 -0.47
N ALA A 39 18.79 13.50 -1.20
CA ALA A 39 17.63 12.98 -1.93
C ALA A 39 18.01 11.84 -2.90
N TYR A 40 19.05 12.06 -3.70
CA TYR A 40 19.57 11.06 -4.64
C TYR A 40 20.12 9.84 -3.90
N THR A 41 20.96 10.04 -2.89
CA THR A 41 21.59 8.96 -2.11
C THR A 41 20.54 8.04 -1.52
N ARG A 42 19.47 8.60 -0.95
CA ARG A 42 18.39 7.82 -0.34
C ARG A 42 17.55 7.06 -1.36
N LEU A 43 17.21 7.70 -2.48
CA LEU A 43 16.49 7.02 -3.56
C LEU A 43 17.31 5.87 -4.12
N HIS A 44 18.59 6.13 -4.42
CA HIS A 44 19.53 5.15 -4.94
C HIS A 44 19.73 3.98 -3.97
N ALA A 45 19.98 4.25 -2.69
CA ALA A 45 20.14 3.22 -1.67
C ALA A 45 18.90 2.34 -1.52
N SER A 46 17.69 2.93 -1.56
CA SER A 46 16.44 2.14 -1.49
C SER A 46 16.28 1.23 -2.70
N LEU A 47 16.52 1.74 -3.91
CA LEU A 47 16.47 0.94 -5.14
C LEU A 47 17.54 -0.15 -5.19
N GLN A 48 18.75 0.11 -4.68
CA GLN A 48 19.83 -0.88 -4.59
C GLN A 48 19.53 -1.97 -3.56
N HIS A 49 19.09 -1.58 -2.36
CA HIS A 49 18.72 -2.51 -1.30
C HIS A 49 17.68 -3.53 -1.78
N ARG A 50 16.75 -3.08 -2.62
CA ARG A 50 15.68 -3.88 -3.21
C ARG A 50 16.04 -4.53 -4.54
N ARG A 51 17.30 -4.43 -4.96
CA ARG A 51 17.83 -5.01 -6.22
C ARG A 51 17.11 -4.52 -7.49
N LEU A 52 16.54 -3.32 -7.43
CA LEU A 52 15.82 -2.69 -8.54
C LEU A 52 16.73 -1.84 -9.42
N TYR A 53 17.80 -1.26 -8.87
CA TYR A 53 18.62 -0.29 -9.61
C TYR A 53 19.56 -0.93 -10.65
N SER A 54 20.11 -2.12 -10.35
CA SER A 54 21.09 -2.78 -11.21
C SER A 54 20.52 -3.15 -12.58
N ASN A 55 19.24 -3.50 -12.62
CA ASN A 55 18.56 -4.00 -13.82
C ASN A 55 18.12 -2.87 -14.77
N LEU A 56 18.24 -1.61 -14.36
CA LEU A 56 17.88 -0.46 -15.18
C LEU A 56 19.04 -0.05 -16.10
N SER A 57 18.73 0.17 -17.37
CA SER A 57 19.64 0.80 -18.35
C SER A 57 19.92 2.27 -17.99
N PRO A 58 20.98 2.88 -18.54
CA PRO A 58 21.28 4.30 -18.32
C PRO A 58 20.10 5.24 -18.65
N SER A 59 19.36 4.97 -19.72
CA SER A 59 18.20 5.77 -20.14
C SER A 59 17.00 5.61 -19.22
N GLN A 60 16.82 4.44 -18.60
CA GLN A 60 15.79 4.23 -17.58
C GLN A 60 16.17 4.91 -16.26
N LYS A 61 17.45 4.82 -15.86
CA LYS A 61 17.99 5.52 -14.69
C LYS A 61 17.85 7.03 -14.80
N SER A 62 18.11 7.60 -15.99
CA SER A 62 18.00 9.06 -16.20
C SER A 62 16.58 9.61 -16.08
N LYS A 63 15.54 8.77 -16.10
CA LYS A 63 14.16 9.19 -15.86
C LYS A 63 13.89 9.50 -14.38
N LEU A 64 14.69 8.94 -13.46
CA LEU A 64 14.50 9.08 -12.01
C LEU A 64 15.14 10.38 -11.51
N ILE A 65 14.30 11.33 -11.07
CA ILE A 65 14.74 12.65 -10.61
C ILE A 65 14.38 12.79 -9.13
N ALA A 66 15.38 12.72 -8.26
CA ALA A 66 15.19 12.91 -6.82
C ALA A 66 15.12 14.42 -6.49
N LEU A 67 13.99 14.86 -5.94
CA LEU A 67 13.78 16.24 -5.50
C LEU A 67 13.77 16.30 -3.96
N PRO A 68 14.65 17.12 -3.34
CA PRO A 68 14.63 17.31 -1.89
C PRO A 68 13.39 18.10 -1.48
N SER A 69 12.54 17.48 -0.67
CA SER A 69 11.31 18.04 -0.12
C SER A 69 11.24 17.63 1.36
N PRO A 70 11.85 18.41 2.28
CA PRO A 70 11.92 18.06 3.71
C PRO A 70 10.55 17.77 4.34
N THR A 71 9.52 18.47 3.87
CA THR A 71 8.12 18.26 4.24
C THR A 71 7.21 18.54 3.06
N LEU A 72 6.08 17.83 2.99
CA LEU A 72 5.03 18.10 2.02
C LEU A 72 4.02 19.14 2.54
N ASN A 73 4.10 19.52 3.82
CA ASN A 73 3.10 20.36 4.47
C ASN A 73 3.23 21.85 4.11
N HIS A 74 4.35 22.25 3.52
CA HIS A 74 4.49 23.59 2.95
C HIS A 74 3.68 23.70 1.64
N PRO A 75 3.00 24.82 1.34
CA PRO A 75 2.17 24.97 0.14
C PRO A 75 2.89 24.67 -1.18
N THR A 76 4.19 24.95 -1.26
CA THR A 76 5.04 24.61 -2.43
C THR A 76 5.73 23.26 -2.32
N LEU A 77 5.27 22.37 -1.43
CA LEU A 77 5.88 21.07 -1.11
C LEU A 77 7.34 21.19 -0.65
N SER A 78 7.68 22.34 -0.04
CA SER A 78 9.04 22.74 0.32
C SER A 78 10.04 22.76 -0.85
N LEU A 79 9.54 22.95 -2.07
CA LEU A 79 10.37 23.05 -3.27
C LEU A 79 10.70 24.51 -3.59
N PRO A 80 11.87 24.78 -4.23
CA PRO A 80 12.15 26.07 -4.84
C PRO A 80 11.08 26.43 -5.88
N SER A 81 10.75 27.73 -5.98
CA SER A 81 9.68 28.22 -6.87
C SER A 81 9.84 27.73 -8.32
N ALA A 82 11.05 27.79 -8.89
CA ALA A 82 11.29 27.32 -10.27
C ALA A 82 10.98 25.83 -10.46
N ILE A 83 11.29 24.98 -9.47
CA ILE A 83 10.98 23.54 -9.52
C ILE A 83 9.48 23.32 -9.36
N TYR A 84 8.83 24.01 -8.42
CA TYR A 84 7.38 23.92 -8.24
C TYR A 84 6.62 24.34 -9.51
N THR A 85 7.04 25.44 -10.15
CA THR A 85 6.50 25.87 -11.45
C THR A 85 6.72 24.83 -12.55
N THR A 86 7.87 24.16 -12.57
CA THR A 86 8.12 23.04 -13.50
C THR A 86 7.15 21.89 -13.25
N LEU A 87 6.84 21.57 -11.98
CA LEU A 87 5.86 20.54 -11.67
C LEU A 87 4.44 20.92 -12.11
N LEU A 88 4.06 22.19 -11.99
CA LEU A 88 2.76 22.70 -12.46
C LEU A 88 2.57 22.57 -13.98
N THR A 89 3.65 22.60 -14.76
CA THR A 89 3.59 22.54 -16.23
C THR A 89 3.83 21.14 -16.79
N GLU A 90 4.69 20.33 -16.15
CA GLU A 90 5.11 19.04 -16.69
C GLU A 90 4.36 17.83 -16.11
N THR A 91 3.77 17.93 -14.92
CA THR A 91 3.19 16.76 -14.24
C THR A 91 1.92 16.28 -14.95
N THR A 92 1.89 15.00 -15.33
CA THR A 92 0.74 14.31 -15.94
C THR A 92 -0.04 13.45 -14.96
N ASP A 93 0.64 12.91 -13.95
CA ASP A 93 0.02 12.08 -12.92
C ASP A 93 0.82 12.22 -11.62
N ILE A 94 0.09 12.20 -10.52
CA ILE A 94 0.59 12.23 -9.16
C ILE A 94 0.24 10.89 -8.51
N ILE A 95 1.26 10.17 -8.05
CA ILE A 95 1.09 8.95 -7.26
C ILE A 95 1.54 9.27 -5.83
N HIS A 96 0.57 9.38 -4.93
CA HIS A 96 0.82 9.68 -3.53
C HIS A 96 0.90 8.38 -2.73
N SER A 97 2.11 7.82 -2.61
CA SER A 97 2.38 6.61 -1.81
C SER A 97 3.00 6.88 -0.44
N ALA A 98 3.57 8.07 -0.22
CA ALA A 98 4.11 8.44 1.09
C ALA A 98 3.00 8.57 2.13
N TRP A 99 3.13 7.88 3.25
CA TRP A 99 2.31 8.07 4.44
C TRP A 99 3.08 7.59 5.66
N SER A 100 2.94 8.26 6.80
CA SER A 100 3.52 7.76 8.05
C SER A 100 2.75 6.53 8.53
N VAL A 101 3.42 5.38 8.50
CA VAL A 101 2.88 4.11 8.98
C VAL A 101 3.33 3.93 10.41
N ASN A 102 2.46 4.33 11.35
CA ASN A 102 2.67 4.09 12.77
C ASN A 102 1.32 3.78 13.42
N PHE A 103 1.14 2.53 13.83
CA PHE A 103 -0.12 2.04 14.39
C PHE A 103 -0.35 2.47 15.84
N ASN A 104 0.68 3.02 16.50
CA ASN A 104 0.60 3.52 17.87
C ASN A 104 0.20 5.00 17.95
N LEU A 105 0.21 5.72 16.83
CA LEU A 105 -0.18 7.14 16.81
C LEU A 105 -1.70 7.29 16.69
N HIS A 106 -2.23 8.28 17.41
CA HIS A 106 -3.62 8.69 17.28
C HIS A 106 -3.86 9.43 15.95
N LEU A 107 -5.14 9.47 15.55
CA LEU A 107 -5.57 10.18 14.33
C LEU A 107 -5.04 11.61 14.28
N THR A 108 -5.13 12.37 15.37
CA THR A 108 -4.73 13.79 15.40
C THR A 108 -3.28 14.01 14.96
N SER A 109 -2.34 13.19 15.44
CA SER A 109 -0.92 13.30 15.08
C SER A 109 -0.68 12.95 13.62
N LEU A 110 -1.27 11.85 13.15
CA LEU A 110 -1.15 11.42 11.76
C LEU A 110 -1.84 12.38 10.79
N ALA A 111 -2.96 12.98 11.23
CA ALA A 111 -3.69 13.98 10.48
C ALA A 111 -2.85 15.25 10.29
N GLN A 112 -2.24 15.76 11.36
CA GLN A 112 -1.33 16.90 11.31
C GLN A 112 -0.11 16.64 10.43
N GLU A 113 0.44 15.43 10.46
CA GLU A 113 1.63 15.08 9.68
C GLU A 113 1.31 14.90 8.19
N ASN A 114 0.23 14.21 7.83
CA ASN A 114 0.01 13.73 6.46
C ASN A 114 -1.03 14.52 5.67
N LEU A 115 -2.10 15.02 6.30
CA LEU A 115 -3.21 15.65 5.56
C LEU A 115 -2.82 16.98 4.89
N PRO A 116 -2.00 17.87 5.47
CA PRO A 116 -1.56 19.07 4.76
C PRO A 116 -0.79 18.72 3.48
N GLY A 117 0.08 17.70 3.53
CA GLY A 117 0.78 17.20 2.35
C GLY A 117 -0.16 16.67 1.26
N LEU A 118 -1.19 15.92 1.65
CA LEU A 118 -2.25 15.47 0.73
C LEU A 118 -2.94 16.67 0.07
N SER A 119 -3.37 17.65 0.86
CA SER A 119 -4.04 18.85 0.35
C SER A 119 -3.16 19.66 -0.59
N ASN A 120 -1.86 19.80 -0.29
CA ASN A 120 -0.92 20.53 -1.15
C ASN A 120 -0.67 19.80 -2.48
N LEU A 121 -0.62 18.47 -2.49
CA LEU A 121 -0.49 17.70 -3.73
C LEU A 121 -1.78 17.75 -4.57
N LEU A 122 -2.95 17.70 -3.94
CA LEU A 122 -4.24 17.93 -4.62
C LEU A 122 -4.30 19.35 -5.20
N THR A 123 -3.79 20.34 -4.46
CA THR A 123 -3.70 21.72 -4.92
C THR A 123 -2.81 21.82 -6.14
N LEU A 124 -1.61 21.22 -6.14
CA LEU A 124 -0.73 21.14 -7.30
C LEU A 124 -1.45 20.54 -8.53
N ALA A 125 -2.29 19.52 -8.32
CA ALA A 125 -3.07 18.92 -9.41
C ALA A 125 -4.12 19.88 -9.97
N LEU A 126 -4.90 20.51 -9.08
CA LEU A 126 -6.02 21.38 -9.43
C LEU A 126 -5.58 22.74 -9.98
N THR A 127 -4.39 23.21 -9.63
CA THR A 127 -3.81 24.48 -10.13
C THR A 127 -2.79 24.27 -11.25
N SER A 128 -2.71 23.05 -11.80
CA SER A 128 -1.87 22.72 -12.95
C SER A 128 -2.05 23.71 -14.10
N HIS A 129 -0.95 24.05 -14.76
CA HIS A 129 -0.95 24.91 -15.95
C HIS A 129 -1.19 24.12 -17.24
N ARG A 130 -1.40 22.81 -17.14
CA ARG A 130 -1.72 21.96 -18.29
C ARG A 130 -3.17 22.13 -18.72
N PRO A 131 -3.50 21.84 -19.99
CA PRO A 131 -4.89 21.87 -20.47
C PRO A 131 -5.83 20.93 -19.70
N THR A 132 -5.30 19.81 -19.22
CA THR A 132 -6.00 18.87 -18.34
C THR A 132 -5.23 18.73 -17.03
N PRO A 133 -5.92 18.71 -15.87
CA PRO A 133 -5.24 18.48 -14.60
C PRO A 133 -4.59 17.09 -14.60
N PRO A 134 -3.42 16.91 -13.95
CA PRO A 134 -2.84 15.59 -13.79
C PRO A 134 -3.77 14.68 -13.00
N SER A 135 -3.72 13.37 -13.27
CA SER A 135 -4.43 12.41 -12.43
C SER A 135 -3.85 12.40 -11.01
N PHE A 136 -4.69 12.12 -10.02
CA PHE A 136 -4.28 12.03 -8.62
C PHE A 136 -4.60 10.65 -8.06
N ASN A 137 -3.57 9.90 -7.67
CA ASN A 137 -3.69 8.49 -7.30
C ASN A 137 -3.20 8.31 -5.86
N PHE A 138 -4.14 8.23 -4.93
CA PHE A 138 -3.85 8.08 -3.50
C PHE A 138 -3.72 6.60 -3.13
N CYS A 139 -2.54 6.20 -2.67
CA CYS A 139 -2.34 4.86 -2.09
C CYS A 139 -2.91 4.82 -0.67
N SER A 140 -4.16 4.37 -0.57
CA SER A 140 -4.85 4.08 0.69
C SER A 140 -4.56 2.65 1.16
N SER A 141 -5.33 2.16 2.12
CA SER A 141 -5.17 0.87 2.78
C SER A 141 -6.53 0.25 3.04
N VAL A 142 -6.64 -1.07 2.90
CA VAL A 142 -7.87 -1.80 3.28
C VAL A 142 -8.24 -1.60 4.75
N SER A 143 -7.30 -1.20 5.61
CA SER A 143 -7.57 -0.84 7.01
C SER A 143 -8.58 0.31 7.14
N ALA A 144 -8.75 1.14 6.11
CA ALA A 144 -9.77 2.19 6.07
C ALA A 144 -11.21 1.65 6.09
N VAL A 145 -11.41 0.35 5.84
CA VAL A 145 -12.75 -0.26 5.70
C VAL A 145 -12.90 -1.61 6.43
N VAL A 146 -11.97 -2.00 7.30
CA VAL A 146 -11.99 -3.28 8.04
C VAL A 146 -13.22 -3.43 8.95
N ASN A 147 -13.72 -2.33 9.50
CA ASN A 147 -14.88 -2.32 10.39
C ASN A 147 -16.22 -2.15 9.62
N THR A 148 -16.22 -2.23 8.28
CA THR A 148 -17.45 -2.29 7.48
C THR A 148 -18.37 -3.40 8.02
N PRO A 149 -19.68 -3.18 8.24
CA PRO A 149 -20.58 -4.21 8.77
C PRO A 149 -20.59 -5.51 7.96
N GLU A 150 -20.83 -6.66 8.62
CA GLU A 150 -20.89 -7.97 7.94
C GLU A 150 -22.02 -8.10 6.92
N SER A 151 -23.10 -7.34 7.11
CA SER A 151 -24.18 -7.22 6.14
C SER A 151 -23.74 -6.61 4.80
N ILE A 152 -22.56 -6.01 4.74
CA ILE A 152 -21.96 -5.43 3.53
C ILE A 152 -20.73 -6.27 3.16
N SER A 153 -20.99 -7.43 2.57
CA SER A 153 -19.98 -8.35 2.06
C SER A 153 -20.38 -8.82 0.65
N PRO A 154 -19.49 -8.73 -0.35
CA PRO A 154 -18.12 -8.20 -0.28
C PRO A 154 -18.05 -6.68 0.01
N ILE A 155 -16.94 -6.21 0.58
CA ILE A 155 -16.69 -4.78 0.81
C ILE A 155 -16.56 -4.07 -0.55
N PRO A 156 -17.38 -3.04 -0.83
CA PRO A 156 -17.46 -2.46 -2.16
C PRO A 156 -16.26 -1.59 -2.55
N GLU A 157 -16.06 -1.43 -3.85
CA GLU A 157 -15.14 -0.45 -4.45
C GLU A 157 -15.77 0.96 -4.48
N SER A 158 -16.22 1.42 -3.31
CA SER A 158 -16.80 2.75 -3.07
C SER A 158 -16.39 3.30 -1.70
N LEU A 159 -16.61 4.60 -1.47
CA LEU A 159 -16.42 5.18 -0.14
C LEU A 159 -17.44 4.60 0.85
N PRO A 160 -17.03 4.26 2.08
CA PRO A 160 -17.98 3.83 3.09
C PRO A 160 -18.91 4.99 3.48
N ALA A 161 -20.15 4.67 3.82
CA ALA A 161 -21.12 5.66 4.29
C ALA A 161 -20.76 6.27 5.65
N SER A 162 -19.89 5.61 6.42
CA SER A 162 -19.48 6.07 7.76
C SER A 162 -17.99 5.95 7.99
N LEU A 163 -17.44 6.93 8.69
CA LEU A 163 -16.04 6.94 9.12
C LEU A 163 -15.72 5.82 10.14
N SER A 164 -16.74 5.21 10.76
CA SER A 164 -16.57 4.06 11.65
C SER A 164 -16.14 2.78 10.91
N ALA A 165 -16.17 2.77 9.58
CA ALA A 165 -15.66 1.66 8.77
C ALA A 165 -14.13 1.48 8.89
N ALA A 166 -13.40 2.54 9.28
CA ALA A 166 -11.99 2.43 9.56
C ALA A 166 -11.73 1.52 10.76
N GLN A 167 -10.68 0.69 10.68
CA GLN A 167 -10.15 -0.01 11.84
C GLN A 167 -9.86 0.98 12.97
N SER A 168 -10.04 0.56 14.23
CA SER A 168 -9.91 1.41 15.42
C SER A 168 -8.46 1.74 15.77
N MET A 169 -7.75 2.38 14.83
CA MET A 169 -6.38 2.86 14.98
C MET A 169 -6.18 4.13 14.15
N GLY A 170 -5.30 5.03 14.62
CA GLY A 170 -5.11 6.34 13.99
C GLY A 170 -4.68 6.26 12.52
N TYR A 171 -3.85 5.26 12.17
CA TYR A 171 -3.46 5.02 10.77
C TYR A 171 -4.66 4.78 9.86
N ALA A 172 -5.52 3.82 10.21
CA ALA A 172 -6.71 3.50 9.42
C ALA A 172 -7.67 4.68 9.30
N GLN A 173 -7.93 5.37 10.42
CA GLN A 173 -8.79 6.54 10.44
C GLN A 173 -8.21 7.67 9.57
N SER A 174 -6.90 7.91 9.63
CA SER A 174 -6.24 8.95 8.83
C SER A 174 -6.31 8.65 7.33
N LYS A 175 -6.19 7.38 6.95
CA LYS A 175 -6.36 6.92 5.57
C LYS A 175 -7.79 7.16 5.10
N LEU A 176 -8.79 6.78 5.88
CA LEU A 176 -10.19 7.00 5.49
C LEU A 176 -10.52 8.49 5.35
N VAL A 177 -10.05 9.34 6.25
CA VAL A 177 -10.20 10.81 6.11
C VAL A 177 -9.57 11.30 4.80
N ALA A 178 -8.39 10.81 4.45
CA ALA A 178 -7.72 11.14 3.20
C ALA A 178 -8.48 10.65 1.95
N GLU A 179 -9.15 9.50 2.03
CA GLU A 179 -10.05 9.03 0.96
C GLU A 179 -11.19 10.01 0.71
N HIS A 180 -11.87 10.47 1.77
CA HIS A 180 -12.94 11.46 1.65
C HIS A 180 -12.43 12.80 1.13
N ILE A 181 -11.27 13.29 1.59
CA ILE A 181 -10.66 14.53 1.06
C ILE A 181 -10.38 14.39 -0.45
N THR A 182 -9.84 13.25 -0.87
CA THR A 182 -9.54 12.98 -2.28
C THR A 182 -10.81 12.97 -3.13
N ALA A 183 -11.86 12.30 -2.68
CA ALA A 183 -13.14 12.27 -3.39
C ALA A 183 -13.83 13.65 -3.42
N ASN A 184 -13.77 14.41 -2.33
CA ASN A 184 -14.31 15.76 -2.28
C ASN A 184 -13.56 16.70 -3.23
N ALA A 185 -12.24 16.58 -3.33
CA ALA A 185 -11.45 17.33 -4.30
C ALA A 185 -11.83 16.97 -5.75
N ALA A 186 -12.15 15.70 -6.02
CA ALA A 186 -12.71 15.28 -7.31
C ALA A 186 -14.06 15.95 -7.59
N ALA A 187 -14.99 15.89 -6.63
CA ALA A 187 -16.35 16.40 -6.78
C ALA A 187 -16.44 17.94 -6.86
N ALA A 188 -15.47 18.64 -6.26
CA ALA A 188 -15.38 20.10 -6.24
C ALA A 188 -14.54 20.67 -7.39
N SER A 189 -13.87 19.83 -8.18
CA SER A 189 -13.06 20.30 -9.31
C SER A 189 -13.92 21.00 -10.37
N SER A 190 -13.42 22.10 -10.93
CA SER A 190 -14.03 22.75 -12.09
C SER A 190 -13.86 21.94 -13.37
N SER A 191 -12.90 21.00 -13.39
CA SER A 191 -12.78 20.01 -14.45
C SER A 191 -13.74 18.85 -14.16
N PRO A 192 -14.77 18.62 -14.98
CA PRO A 192 -15.72 17.51 -14.78
C PRO A 192 -15.06 16.13 -14.87
N THR A 193 -13.79 16.07 -15.29
CA THR A 193 -13.04 14.83 -15.51
C THR A 193 -11.76 14.73 -14.67
N PHE A 194 -11.59 15.51 -13.58
CA PHE A 194 -10.40 15.39 -12.73
C PHE A 194 -10.23 13.95 -12.21
N PRO A 195 -9.21 13.20 -12.67
CA PRO A 195 -9.13 11.77 -12.39
C PRO A 195 -8.47 11.56 -11.02
N ALA A 196 -9.28 11.62 -9.96
CA ALA A 196 -8.86 11.30 -8.60
C ALA A 196 -9.24 9.84 -8.25
N ARG A 197 -8.23 9.03 -7.90
CA ARG A 197 -8.35 7.60 -7.60
C ARG A 197 -7.86 7.29 -6.21
N ILE A 198 -8.57 6.38 -5.54
CA ILE A 198 -8.26 5.88 -4.21
C ILE A 198 -7.92 4.40 -4.35
N LEU A 199 -6.69 4.04 -4.02
CA LEU A 199 -6.15 2.70 -4.21
C LEU A 199 -6.00 2.03 -2.83
N ARG A 200 -7.01 1.27 -2.39
CA ARG A 200 -6.98 0.56 -1.11
C ARG A 200 -6.13 -0.69 -1.24
N ILE A 201 -4.91 -0.63 -0.71
CA ILE A 201 -3.93 -1.71 -0.82
C ILE A 201 -4.07 -2.66 0.38
N GLY A 202 -4.06 -3.98 0.08
CA GLY A 202 -4.03 -5.05 1.07
C GLY A 202 -2.67 -5.26 1.74
N GLN A 203 -2.46 -6.43 2.34
CA GLN A 203 -1.15 -6.79 2.88
C GLN A 203 -0.17 -6.98 1.72
N VAL A 204 0.89 -6.18 1.75
CA VAL A 204 2.01 -6.25 0.81
C VAL A 204 3.09 -7.16 1.38
N ILE A 205 3.58 -8.10 0.59
CA ILE A 205 4.66 -9.04 0.96
C ILE A 205 5.90 -8.83 0.08
N GLY A 206 6.90 -9.70 0.24
CA GLY A 206 8.12 -9.67 -0.55
C GLY A 206 7.86 -9.75 -2.06
N ASP A 207 8.79 -9.22 -2.84
CA ASP A 207 8.66 -9.20 -4.30
C ASP A 207 8.79 -10.60 -4.92
N THR A 208 8.15 -10.80 -6.08
CA THR A 208 8.13 -12.12 -6.73
C THR A 208 9.51 -12.64 -7.11
N THR A 209 10.53 -11.78 -7.26
CA THR A 209 11.84 -12.17 -7.80
C THR A 209 12.87 -12.47 -6.69
N HIS A 210 12.90 -11.65 -5.65
CA HIS A 210 13.93 -11.69 -4.60
C HIS A 210 13.36 -11.97 -3.21
N GLY A 211 12.04 -11.89 -3.01
CA GLY A 211 11.39 -12.10 -1.72
C GLY A 211 11.75 -11.04 -0.67
N ILE A 212 12.18 -9.84 -1.08
CA ILE A 212 12.68 -8.80 -0.17
C ILE A 212 11.50 -8.20 0.59
N TRP A 213 11.39 -8.57 1.86
CA TRP A 213 10.36 -8.08 2.79
C TRP A 213 11.01 -7.54 4.07
N ASN A 214 10.35 -6.58 4.70
CA ASN A 214 10.84 -5.90 5.89
C ASN A 214 10.76 -6.84 7.10
N PRO A 215 11.90 -7.28 7.69
CA PRO A 215 11.91 -8.27 8.76
C PRO A 215 11.31 -7.76 10.08
N SER A 216 11.13 -6.44 10.22
CA SER A 216 10.55 -5.82 11.42
C SER A 216 9.02 -5.75 11.40
N GLU A 217 8.36 -6.17 10.31
CA GLU A 217 6.90 -6.24 10.25
C GLU A 217 6.36 -7.42 11.08
N ALA A 218 5.09 -7.32 11.49
CA ALA A 218 4.46 -8.29 12.39
C ALA A 218 4.50 -9.73 11.84
N ILE A 219 4.23 -9.95 10.55
CA ILE A 219 4.23 -11.29 9.95
C ILE A 219 5.65 -11.88 9.87
N PRO A 220 6.67 -11.17 9.35
CA PRO A 220 8.06 -11.63 9.42
C PRO A 220 8.57 -11.92 10.84
N LEU A 221 8.12 -11.15 11.84
CA LEU A 221 8.42 -11.44 13.24
C LEU A 221 7.73 -12.72 13.73
N ILE A 222 6.49 -13.00 13.31
CA ILE A 222 5.88 -14.32 13.57
C ILE A 222 6.77 -15.41 12.97
N PHE A 223 7.20 -15.30 11.71
CA PHE A 223 8.07 -16.30 11.09
C PHE A 223 9.40 -16.47 11.81
N GLN A 224 9.99 -15.37 12.30
CA GLN A 224 11.23 -15.41 13.05
C GLN A 224 11.11 -16.21 14.35
N SER A 225 9.91 -16.31 14.94
CA SER A 225 9.68 -17.12 16.15
C SER A 225 9.94 -18.63 15.95
N ALA A 226 9.89 -19.12 14.70
CA ALA A 226 10.39 -20.46 14.36
C ALA A 226 11.88 -20.61 14.71
N THR A 227 12.68 -19.58 14.49
CA THR A 227 14.14 -19.63 14.72
C THR A 227 14.55 -19.24 16.14
N THR A 228 13.75 -18.42 16.84
CA THR A 228 14.12 -17.90 18.17
C THR A 228 13.56 -18.74 19.30
N VAL A 229 12.33 -19.27 19.16
CA VAL A 229 11.66 -20.08 20.18
C VAL A 229 11.17 -21.43 19.66
N GLY A 230 11.51 -21.78 18.42
CA GLY A 230 11.20 -23.08 17.84
C GLY A 230 9.71 -23.31 17.57
N ALA A 231 8.89 -22.26 17.47
CA ALA A 231 7.44 -22.42 17.35
C ALA A 231 6.76 -21.37 16.48
N LEU A 232 5.67 -21.75 15.81
CA LEU A 232 4.76 -20.86 15.08
C LEU A 232 3.30 -21.11 15.51
N PRO A 233 2.42 -20.09 15.43
CA PRO A 233 1.02 -20.26 15.77
C PRO A 233 0.24 -20.92 14.63
N LYS A 234 -0.67 -21.83 14.98
CA LYS A 234 -1.77 -22.27 14.13
C LYS A 234 -2.84 -21.18 14.18
N LEU A 235 -3.01 -20.47 13.07
CA LEU A 235 -4.05 -19.45 12.91
C LEU A 235 -5.12 -19.95 11.93
N ASP A 236 -6.37 -19.72 12.29
CA ASP A 236 -7.53 -19.84 11.41
C ASP A 236 -7.77 -18.50 10.72
N GLU A 237 -6.82 -18.12 9.85
CA GLU A 237 -6.88 -16.92 9.03
C GLU A 237 -6.84 -17.32 7.55
N SER A 238 -7.51 -16.51 6.73
CA SER A 238 -7.49 -16.62 5.26
C SER A 238 -6.87 -15.38 4.62
N PRO A 239 -5.53 -15.18 4.68
CA PRO A 239 -4.94 -13.94 4.23
C PRO A 239 -5.01 -13.75 2.71
N ARG A 240 -5.02 -12.48 2.29
CA ARG A 240 -5.09 -12.04 0.88
C ARG A 240 -3.85 -11.22 0.51
N TRP A 241 -2.68 -11.85 0.59
CA TRP A 241 -1.39 -11.19 0.41
C TRP A 241 -1.05 -10.97 -1.06
N LEU A 242 -0.44 -9.82 -1.38
CA LEU A 242 0.07 -9.52 -2.71
C LEU A 242 1.57 -9.17 -2.69
N PRO A 243 2.37 -9.70 -3.62
CA PRO A 243 3.76 -9.27 -3.81
C PRO A 243 3.85 -7.77 -4.13
N VAL A 244 4.85 -7.08 -3.59
CA VAL A 244 5.01 -5.63 -3.74
C VAL A 244 5.14 -5.16 -5.20
N ASP A 245 5.77 -5.96 -6.05
CA ASP A 245 5.92 -5.70 -7.48
C ASP A 245 4.60 -5.87 -8.24
N VAL A 246 3.75 -6.81 -7.83
CA VAL A 246 2.39 -6.92 -8.38
C VAL A 246 1.53 -5.73 -7.96
N VAL A 247 1.60 -5.32 -6.69
CA VAL A 247 0.89 -4.13 -6.20
C VAL A 247 1.38 -2.86 -6.92
N ALA A 248 2.70 -2.72 -7.10
CA ALA A 248 3.28 -1.60 -7.84
C ALA A 248 2.76 -1.56 -9.29
N ARG A 249 2.63 -2.72 -9.94
CA ARG A 249 2.10 -2.82 -11.29
C ARG A 249 0.65 -2.38 -11.34
N ALA A 250 -0.16 -2.86 -10.40
CA ALA A 250 -1.56 -2.45 -10.27
C ALA A 250 -1.69 -0.93 -10.09
N VAL A 251 -0.87 -0.33 -9.22
CA VAL A 251 -0.87 1.13 -9.02
C VAL A 251 -0.48 1.87 -10.29
N VAL A 252 0.53 1.42 -11.03
CA VAL A 252 0.97 2.04 -12.29
C VAL A 252 -0.11 1.94 -13.36
N ASP A 253 -0.70 0.77 -13.57
CA ASP A 253 -1.73 0.54 -14.58
C ASP A 253 -2.99 1.37 -14.30
N ILE A 254 -3.47 1.37 -13.06
CA ILE A 254 -4.62 2.18 -12.65
C ILE A 254 -4.33 3.68 -12.80
N SER A 255 -3.12 4.11 -12.44
CA SER A 255 -2.74 5.53 -12.53
C SER A 255 -2.68 6.01 -13.98
N LEU A 256 -2.33 5.13 -14.92
CA LEU A 256 -2.14 5.45 -16.33
C LEU A 256 -3.33 5.08 -17.23
N ALA A 257 -4.43 4.58 -16.66
CA ALA A 257 -5.57 4.06 -17.41
C ALA A 257 -6.16 5.06 -18.43
N ASP A 258 -6.22 6.35 -18.09
CA ASP A 258 -6.78 7.39 -18.98
C ASP A 258 -5.91 7.65 -20.22
N HIS A 259 -4.62 7.30 -20.18
CA HIS A 259 -3.70 7.50 -21.30
C HIS A 259 -3.72 6.35 -22.31
N ASN A 260 -4.50 5.29 -22.04
CA ASN A 260 -4.59 4.12 -22.90
C ASN A 260 -5.97 4.07 -23.59
N PRO A 261 -6.08 4.43 -24.88
CA PRO A 261 -7.36 4.42 -25.61
C PRO A 261 -7.98 3.03 -25.79
N SER A 262 -7.25 1.97 -25.43
CA SER A 262 -7.74 0.58 -25.45
C SER A 262 -8.35 0.10 -24.13
N HIS A 263 -8.25 0.89 -23.05
CA HIS A 263 -8.97 0.60 -21.81
C HIS A 263 -10.42 1.05 -21.93
N PRO A 264 -11.41 0.16 -21.67
CA PRO A 264 -12.79 0.59 -21.59
C PRO A 264 -12.93 1.60 -20.44
N PRO A 265 -13.76 2.66 -20.59
CA PRO A 265 -14.13 3.48 -19.45
C PRO A 265 -14.65 2.57 -18.34
N ALA A 266 -14.38 2.93 -17.07
CA ALA A 266 -14.83 2.17 -15.92
C ALA A 266 -16.31 1.77 -16.13
N PRO A 267 -16.68 0.49 -15.95
CA PRO A 267 -18.01 0.02 -16.33
C PRO A 267 -19.07 0.86 -15.61
N SER A 268 -19.85 1.60 -16.38
CA SER A 268 -20.98 2.41 -15.90
C SER A 268 -22.14 1.55 -15.39
N ASN A 269 -22.07 0.22 -15.56
CA ASN A 269 -23.18 -0.72 -15.37
C ASN A 269 -22.84 -1.82 -14.34
N LEU A 270 -22.32 -1.44 -13.17
CA LEU A 270 -22.47 -2.31 -11.99
C LEU A 270 -23.92 -2.20 -11.48
N PRO A 271 -24.52 -3.27 -10.93
CA PRO A 271 -25.90 -3.25 -10.45
C PRO A 271 -26.06 -2.11 -9.43
N GLU A 272 -27.03 -1.24 -9.66
CA GLU A 272 -27.38 -0.19 -8.71
C GLU A 272 -27.62 -0.80 -7.32
N PRO A 273 -26.95 -0.31 -6.25
CA PRO A 273 -27.42 -0.60 -4.91
C PRO A 273 -28.82 0.01 -4.80
N THR A 274 -29.81 -0.82 -4.49
CA THR A 274 -31.20 -0.40 -4.29
C THR A 274 -31.26 0.86 -3.43
N PRO A 275 -31.91 1.95 -3.89
CA PRO A 275 -31.89 3.22 -3.17
C PRO A 275 -32.53 3.07 -1.78
N ASN A 276 -31.78 3.46 -0.75
CA ASN A 276 -32.34 3.65 0.58
C ASN A 276 -33.22 4.93 0.54
N PRO A 277 -34.52 4.91 0.88
CA PRO A 277 -35.45 6.02 0.57
C PRO A 277 -35.27 7.33 1.35
N GLN A 278 -34.16 7.56 2.06
CA GLN A 278 -34.03 8.68 3.01
C GLN A 278 -32.95 9.73 2.68
N THR A 279 -32.32 9.70 1.50
CA THR A 279 -31.41 10.79 1.07
C THR A 279 -31.74 11.21 -0.35
N ARG A 280 -32.52 12.30 -0.49
CA ARG A 280 -32.70 13.02 -1.76
C ARG A 280 -31.59 14.06 -1.90
N GLU A 281 -30.43 13.64 -2.40
CA GLU A 281 -29.44 14.50 -3.08
C GLU A 281 -28.81 13.65 -4.20
N ASP A 282 -28.53 14.27 -5.36
CA ASP A 282 -28.25 13.66 -6.68
C ASP A 282 -27.43 12.34 -6.70
N PRO A 283 -27.89 11.29 -7.43
CA PRO A 283 -27.19 10.02 -7.56
C PRO A 283 -26.03 10.01 -8.59
N GLU A 284 -25.73 11.12 -9.29
CA GLU A 284 -24.84 11.10 -10.47
C GLU A 284 -23.39 11.59 -10.27
N LYS A 285 -22.99 12.03 -9.08
CA LYS A 285 -21.55 12.25 -8.80
C LYS A 285 -20.97 10.99 -8.17
N GLN A 286 -20.37 10.12 -8.98
CA GLN A 286 -19.53 9.02 -8.47
C GLN A 286 -18.43 9.60 -7.56
N LEU A 287 -18.68 9.61 -6.24
CA LEU A 287 -17.73 10.09 -5.25
C LEU A 287 -16.56 9.10 -5.17
N GLY A 288 -15.51 9.40 -5.95
CA GLY A 288 -14.21 8.74 -5.91
C GLY A 288 -14.13 7.43 -6.69
N ASN A 289 -13.17 7.34 -7.61
CA ASN A 289 -12.80 6.07 -8.24
C ASN A 289 -11.98 5.23 -7.23
N VAL A 290 -12.66 4.41 -6.45
CA VAL A 290 -12.05 3.53 -5.45
C VAL A 290 -11.70 2.17 -6.07
N TYR A 291 -10.55 1.62 -5.71
CA TYR A 291 -10.06 0.32 -6.16
C TYR A 291 -9.55 -0.48 -4.96
N ASN A 292 -9.96 -1.75 -4.83
CA ASN A 292 -9.41 -2.65 -3.81
C ASN A 292 -8.31 -3.50 -4.45
N ILE A 293 -7.05 -3.19 -4.13
CA ILE A 293 -5.87 -3.92 -4.59
C ILE A 293 -5.52 -4.98 -3.54
N VAL A 294 -6.23 -6.10 -3.60
CA VAL A 294 -6.06 -7.27 -2.73
C VAL A 294 -5.98 -8.55 -3.56
N ASN A 295 -5.43 -9.62 -2.99
CA ASN A 295 -5.43 -10.91 -3.65
C ASN A 295 -6.88 -11.47 -3.71
N PRO A 296 -7.41 -11.74 -4.92
CA PRO A 296 -8.76 -12.29 -5.06
C PRO A 296 -8.88 -13.71 -4.50
N THR A 297 -7.77 -14.43 -4.42
CA THR A 297 -7.70 -15.82 -3.98
C THR A 297 -6.98 -15.89 -2.63
N PRO A 298 -7.71 -16.09 -1.52
CA PRO A 298 -7.07 -16.25 -0.23
C PRO A 298 -6.37 -17.61 -0.13
N PHE A 299 -5.45 -17.75 0.81
CA PHE A 299 -4.90 -19.03 1.25
C PHE A 299 -5.13 -19.16 2.77
N HIS A 300 -5.07 -20.37 3.32
CA HIS A 300 -5.22 -20.60 4.74
C HIS A 300 -3.87 -20.62 5.45
N TRP A 301 -3.74 -19.88 6.55
CA TRP A 301 -2.48 -19.76 7.29
C TRP A 301 -1.92 -21.12 7.74
N THR A 302 -2.73 -21.91 8.47
CA THR A 302 -2.25 -23.18 9.04
C THR A 302 -2.04 -24.27 8.01
N THR A 303 -2.99 -24.50 7.10
CA THR A 303 -2.95 -25.63 6.17
C THR A 303 -2.08 -25.38 4.94
N ASP A 304 -1.91 -24.12 4.50
CA ASP A 304 -1.21 -23.82 3.25
C ASP A 304 0.16 -23.20 3.53
N LEU A 305 0.23 -22.17 4.39
CA LEU A 305 1.48 -21.44 4.64
C LEU A 305 2.46 -22.20 5.54
N LEU A 306 2.02 -22.81 6.65
CA LEU A 306 2.95 -23.52 7.55
C LEU A 306 3.71 -24.66 6.85
N PRO A 307 3.09 -25.51 6.01
CA PRO A 307 3.83 -26.52 5.24
C PRO A 307 4.87 -25.90 4.31
N GLN A 308 4.54 -24.80 3.62
CA GLN A 308 5.50 -24.10 2.75
C GLN A 308 6.67 -23.50 3.54
N LEU A 309 6.44 -22.97 4.75
CA LEU A 309 7.51 -22.50 5.63
C LEU A 309 8.46 -23.64 6.06
N ARG A 310 7.91 -24.84 6.30
CA ARG A 310 8.73 -26.04 6.57
C ARG A 310 9.55 -26.44 5.34
N ALA A 311 8.93 -26.49 4.16
CA ALA A 311 9.61 -26.79 2.91
C ALA A 311 10.72 -25.77 2.59
N ALA A 312 10.53 -24.52 2.98
CA ALA A 312 11.53 -23.45 2.88
C ALA A 312 12.66 -23.55 3.93
N GLY A 313 12.65 -24.56 4.80
CA GLY A 313 13.71 -24.85 5.75
C GLY A 313 13.61 -24.08 7.07
N LEU A 314 12.39 -23.76 7.52
CA LEU A 314 12.12 -23.40 8.91
C LEU A 314 11.70 -24.65 9.70
N ASP A 315 12.40 -24.90 10.81
CA ASP A 315 12.02 -25.95 11.76
C ASP A 315 11.27 -25.31 12.93
N PHE A 316 10.10 -25.87 13.27
CA PHE A 316 9.23 -25.33 14.32
C PHE A 316 8.16 -26.33 14.76
N GLU A 317 7.68 -26.18 15.99
CA GLU A 317 6.43 -26.76 16.48
C GLU A 317 5.26 -25.83 16.13
N ALA A 318 4.16 -26.38 15.61
CA ALA A 318 2.93 -25.61 15.38
C ALA A 318 2.06 -25.66 16.63
N LEU A 319 1.87 -24.51 17.29
CA LEU A 319 1.18 -24.40 18.58
C LEU A 319 -0.15 -23.65 18.44
N GLU A 320 -1.08 -23.89 19.36
CA GLU A 320 -2.26 -23.02 19.46
C GLU A 320 -1.83 -21.59 19.84
N PRO A 321 -2.57 -20.55 19.43
CA PRO A 321 -2.13 -19.16 19.60
C PRO A 321 -1.76 -18.77 21.04
N LYS A 322 -2.53 -19.27 22.02
CA LYS A 322 -2.28 -19.05 23.46
C LYS A 322 -0.93 -19.64 23.89
N ASP A 323 -0.66 -20.87 23.49
CA ASP A 323 0.57 -21.59 23.83
C ASP A 323 1.78 -21.00 23.10
N TRP A 324 1.61 -20.60 21.84
CA TRP A 324 2.65 -19.89 21.10
C TRP A 324 3.03 -18.56 21.76
N VAL A 325 2.06 -17.73 22.18
CA VAL A 325 2.35 -16.48 22.89
C VAL A 325 3.06 -16.74 24.23
N ALA A 326 2.66 -17.79 24.96
CA ALA A 326 3.35 -18.19 26.18
C ALA A 326 4.81 -18.62 25.92
N ARG A 327 5.04 -19.43 24.88
CA ARG A 327 6.38 -19.83 24.43
C ARG A 327 7.21 -18.62 24.01
N LEU A 328 6.61 -17.68 23.29
CA LEU A 328 7.28 -16.45 22.86
C LEU A 328 7.78 -15.64 24.06
N ARG A 329 7.00 -15.56 25.14
CA ARG A 329 7.35 -14.84 26.38
C ARG A 329 8.36 -15.58 27.27
N SER A 330 8.58 -16.87 27.03
CA SER A 330 9.58 -17.64 27.80
C SER A 330 11.02 -17.20 27.54
N VAL A 331 11.25 -16.46 26.46
CA VAL A 331 12.54 -15.82 26.12
C VAL A 331 12.34 -14.32 26.03
N ASP A 332 12.39 -13.64 27.18
CA ASP A 332 12.24 -12.17 27.30
C ASP A 332 13.55 -11.42 26.99
N ASP A 333 14.09 -11.66 25.80
CA ASP A 333 15.26 -10.97 25.27
C ASP A 333 14.95 -10.46 23.87
N PRO A 334 14.70 -9.15 23.68
CA PRO A 334 14.33 -8.58 22.39
C PRO A 334 15.45 -8.55 21.34
N VAL A 335 16.69 -8.91 21.71
CA VAL A 335 17.81 -9.09 20.79
C VAL A 335 17.85 -10.53 20.29
N ARG A 336 17.75 -11.51 21.20
CA ARG A 336 17.72 -12.94 20.84
C ARG A 336 16.37 -13.43 20.33
N ASN A 337 15.29 -12.76 20.73
CA ASN A 337 13.91 -13.04 20.38
C ASN A 337 13.18 -11.72 20.01
N PRO A 338 13.54 -11.06 18.89
CA PRO A 338 12.88 -9.83 18.45
C PRO A 338 11.34 -9.86 18.41
N PRO A 339 10.68 -11.00 18.08
CA PRO A 339 9.22 -11.07 18.06
C PRO A 339 8.56 -10.81 19.42
N VAL A 340 9.28 -10.97 20.54
CA VAL A 340 8.75 -10.69 21.90
C VAL A 340 8.27 -9.25 22.07
N LYS A 341 8.84 -8.31 21.29
CA LYS A 341 8.44 -6.88 21.25
C LYS A 341 6.96 -6.71 20.90
N LEU A 342 6.36 -7.66 20.18
CA LEU A 342 4.95 -7.64 19.78
C LEU A 342 4.11 -8.68 20.52
N ALA A 343 4.61 -9.32 21.57
CA ALA A 343 3.91 -10.41 22.26
C ALA A 343 2.54 -9.98 22.81
N GLU A 344 2.39 -8.74 23.29
CA GLU A 344 1.09 -8.23 23.76
C GLU A 344 0.12 -7.98 22.60
N PHE A 345 0.60 -7.36 21.52
CA PHE A 345 -0.17 -7.20 20.29
C PHE A 345 -0.67 -8.56 19.75
N PHE A 346 0.21 -9.56 19.72
CA PHE A 346 -0.14 -10.91 19.29
C PHE A 346 -1.13 -11.60 20.23
N ARG A 347 -1.00 -11.39 21.55
CA ARG A 347 -1.96 -11.89 22.54
C ARG A 347 -3.36 -11.34 22.28
N GLU A 348 -3.46 -10.02 22.12
CA GLU A 348 -4.75 -9.35 21.87
C GLU A 348 -5.36 -9.77 20.53
N LYS A 349 -4.52 -9.92 19.49
CA LYS A 349 -4.99 -10.28 18.15
C LYS A 349 -5.41 -11.75 18.03
N TYR A 350 -4.64 -12.68 18.62
CA TYR A 350 -4.75 -14.12 18.32
C TYR A 350 -5.14 -14.99 19.51
N ALA A 351 -4.87 -14.55 20.74
CA ALA A 351 -5.11 -15.34 21.95
C ALA A 351 -6.38 -14.93 22.72
N GLY A 352 -7.14 -13.96 22.21
CA GLY A 352 -8.42 -13.51 22.74
C GLY A 352 -9.61 -14.40 22.33
N GLU A 353 -10.79 -14.10 22.87
CA GLU A 353 -12.05 -14.81 22.54
C GLU A 353 -12.73 -14.28 21.27
N LYS A 354 -12.23 -13.19 20.69
CA LYS A 354 -12.76 -12.64 19.44
C LYS A 354 -12.30 -13.52 18.28
N GLY A 355 -13.26 -14.11 17.57
CA GLY A 355 -12.99 -14.85 16.35
C GLY A 355 -12.36 -13.97 15.27
N PHE A 356 -11.58 -14.57 14.38
CA PHE A 356 -11.05 -13.88 13.21
C PHE A 356 -12.17 -13.62 12.21
N ARG A 357 -12.25 -12.37 11.72
CA ARG A 357 -13.19 -11.99 10.68
C ARG A 357 -12.50 -12.04 9.32
N SER A 358 -12.87 -13.03 8.49
CA SER A 358 -12.45 -13.07 7.09
C SER A 358 -13.18 -11.99 6.30
N LEU A 359 -12.42 -11.08 5.69
CA LEU A 359 -12.96 -10.00 4.86
C LEU A 359 -12.87 -10.37 3.38
N VAL A 360 -13.97 -10.16 2.67
CA VAL A 360 -14.05 -10.28 1.21
C VAL A 360 -14.20 -8.87 0.65
N TYR A 361 -13.49 -8.59 -0.44
CA TYR A 361 -13.49 -7.29 -1.10
C TYR A 361 -13.94 -7.48 -2.55
N GLU A 362 -14.77 -6.55 -3.02
CA GLU A 362 -14.99 -6.41 -4.46
C GLU A 362 -13.67 -5.99 -5.10
N THR A 363 -13.31 -6.61 -6.21
CA THR A 363 -12.07 -6.31 -6.97
C THR A 363 -12.34 -6.15 -8.46
N GLY A 364 -13.62 -6.01 -8.84
CA GLY A 364 -14.03 -6.01 -10.24
C GLY A 364 -13.41 -4.86 -11.03
N ARG A 365 -13.40 -3.66 -10.45
CA ARG A 365 -12.79 -2.47 -11.06
C ARG A 365 -11.27 -2.60 -11.12
N ALA A 366 -10.62 -3.04 -10.03
CA ALA A 366 -9.18 -3.27 -10.02
C ALA A 366 -8.74 -4.31 -11.07
N ARG A 367 -9.46 -5.42 -11.18
CA ARG A 367 -9.16 -6.50 -12.15
C ARG A 367 -9.45 -6.11 -13.60
N ALA A 368 -10.43 -5.24 -13.83
CA ALA A 368 -10.73 -4.74 -15.18
C ALA A 368 -9.59 -3.90 -15.77
N VAL A 369 -8.79 -3.26 -14.91
CA VAL A 369 -7.66 -2.43 -15.34
C VAL A 369 -6.34 -3.19 -15.28
N VAL A 370 -6.18 -4.10 -14.32
CA VAL A 370 -4.90 -4.76 -14.03
C VAL A 370 -4.99 -6.25 -14.37
N GLY A 371 -4.50 -6.64 -15.54
CA GLY A 371 -4.40 -8.05 -15.94
C GLY A 371 -3.60 -8.88 -14.91
N ALA A 372 -2.52 -8.32 -14.36
CA ALA A 372 -1.68 -8.97 -13.36
C ALA A 372 -2.44 -9.35 -12.06
N LEU A 373 -3.49 -8.62 -11.65
CA LEU A 373 -4.30 -9.03 -10.49
C LEU A 373 -5.18 -10.24 -10.77
N GLY A 374 -5.50 -10.50 -12.04
CA GLY A 374 -6.23 -11.69 -12.47
C GLY A 374 -5.35 -12.94 -12.55
N GLU A 375 -4.04 -12.79 -12.62
CA GLU A 375 -3.06 -13.88 -12.76
C GLU A 375 -2.51 -14.38 -11.40
N VAL A 376 -2.74 -13.64 -10.31
CA VAL A 376 -2.29 -14.07 -8.97
C VAL A 376 -3.18 -15.18 -8.45
N GLU A 377 -2.61 -16.38 -8.28
CA GLU A 377 -3.24 -17.51 -7.62
C GLU A 377 -2.67 -17.71 -6.22
N GLY A 378 -3.50 -17.52 -5.19
CA GLY A 378 -3.17 -17.90 -3.80
C GLY A 378 -1.81 -17.42 -3.32
N LEU A 379 -1.09 -18.30 -2.61
CA LEU A 379 0.30 -18.12 -2.19
C LEU A 379 1.20 -19.05 -2.98
N GLU A 380 1.98 -18.50 -3.91
CA GLU A 380 2.93 -19.27 -4.71
C GLU A 380 4.05 -19.88 -3.86
N GLU A 381 4.25 -21.20 -3.99
CA GLU A 381 5.25 -21.96 -3.21
C GLU A 381 6.67 -21.38 -3.34
N GLY A 382 7.06 -21.02 -4.55
CA GLY A 382 8.38 -20.43 -4.81
C GLY A 382 8.60 -19.09 -4.08
N LEU A 383 7.54 -18.32 -3.84
CA LEU A 383 7.65 -17.02 -3.18
C LEU A 383 7.97 -17.16 -1.68
N VAL A 384 7.35 -18.12 -1.00
CA VAL A 384 7.64 -18.39 0.43
C VAL A 384 9.12 -18.77 0.60
N GLY A 385 9.62 -19.66 -0.26
CA GLY A 385 11.04 -20.03 -0.26
C GLY A 385 11.97 -18.83 -0.43
N ARG A 386 11.66 -17.91 -1.36
CA ARG A 386 12.45 -16.69 -1.57
C ARG A 386 12.41 -15.75 -0.37
N MET A 387 11.24 -15.52 0.24
CA MET A 387 11.10 -14.68 1.43
C MET A 387 11.87 -15.27 2.62
N VAL A 388 11.73 -16.56 2.90
CA VAL A 388 12.48 -17.25 3.96
C VAL A 388 13.99 -17.21 3.69
N GLY A 389 14.40 -17.42 2.45
CA GLY A 389 15.80 -17.28 2.03
C GLY A 389 16.36 -15.88 2.29
N TRP A 390 15.59 -14.84 1.94
CA TRP A 390 15.95 -13.45 2.25
C TRP A 390 16.05 -13.19 3.75
N PHE A 391 15.07 -13.65 4.53
CA PHE A 391 15.07 -13.48 5.98
C PHE A 391 16.27 -14.16 6.65
N LYS A 392 16.50 -15.45 6.37
CA LYS A 392 17.65 -16.19 6.92
C LYS A 392 18.98 -15.63 6.42
N GLY A 393 19.03 -15.19 5.16
CA GLY A 393 20.27 -14.74 4.52
C GLY A 393 20.70 -13.34 4.94
N VAL A 394 19.74 -12.44 5.15
CA VAL A 394 19.95 -11.00 5.37
C VAL A 394 19.06 -10.46 6.49
N GLY A 395 17.74 -10.65 6.40
CA GLY A 395 16.77 -9.94 7.25
C GLY A 395 16.86 -10.19 8.76
N TRP A 396 17.24 -11.41 9.18
CA TRP A 396 17.33 -11.83 10.58
C TRP A 396 18.77 -11.94 11.11
N LYS A 397 19.78 -11.57 10.30
CA LYS A 397 21.19 -11.61 10.71
C LYS A 397 21.69 -10.33 11.39
N ALA A 398 20.78 -9.42 11.76
CA ALA A 398 21.10 -8.11 12.32
C ALA A 398 21.16 -8.12 13.83
#